data_AF-A0A356BGA0-F1
#
_entry.id   AF-A0A356BGA0-F1
#
_cell.length_a   1.000
_cell.length_b   1.000
_cell.length_c   1.000
_cell.angle_alpha   90.00
_cell.angle_beta   90.00
_cell.angle_gamma   90.00
#
_symmetry.space_group_name_H-M   'P 1'
#
loop_
_entity.id
_entity.type
_entity.pdbx_description
1 polymer ?
#
loop_
_entity_poly.entity_id
_entity_poly.type
_entity_poly.pdbx_seq_one_letter_code
_entity_poly.pdbx_strand_id
1 'polypeptide(L)'
;MQITSEWLTLDTATGSMRCQLFRPHNSNKRYPAILFYSEIFQITAPIARTAAMMAGQGFLVLVPEVFHELNAAGTVLAYDDAGKDKGNADKWAKPLSSYDSDNAAMLSYLQKRSDFNGKTGAMGVCIGGHLAFRAALNPAVNAACCLYATDLHSNTLPIGSAKQTLDCASEIQAELLMIWG
;
A
#
# COMPACT_ATOMS: atom_id res chain seq x y z
N MET A 1 14.33 18.30 -3.06
CA MET A 1 14.65 17.40 -4.19
C MET A 1 13.53 17.53 -5.21
N GLN A 2 13.82 17.65 -6.51
CA GLN A 2 12.76 17.57 -7.52
C GLN A 2 12.23 16.13 -7.56
N ILE A 3 10.92 15.96 -7.76
CA ILE A 3 10.28 14.64 -7.84
C ILE A 3 9.50 14.52 -9.14
N THR A 4 9.37 13.29 -9.62
CA THR A 4 8.49 12.92 -10.74
C THR A 4 7.54 11.83 -10.31
N SER A 5 6.36 11.81 -10.91
CA SER A 5 5.40 10.72 -10.73
C SER A 5 4.98 10.13 -12.06
N GLU A 6 4.76 8.83 -12.10
CA GLU A 6 4.26 8.10 -13.27
C GLU A 6 3.19 7.09 -12.86
N TRP A 7 2.19 6.91 -13.73
CA TRP A 7 1.23 5.83 -13.59
C TRP A 7 1.78 4.57 -14.26
N LEU A 8 1.56 3.44 -13.61
CA LEU A 8 1.92 2.13 -14.14
C LEU A 8 0.83 1.11 -13.78
N THR A 9 0.83 0.00 -14.50
CA THR A 9 -0.11 -1.10 -14.27
C THR A 9 0.70 -2.35 -13.96
N LEU A 10 0.31 -3.04 -12.89
CA LEU A 10 0.89 -4.31 -12.47
C LEU A 10 -0.14 -5.42 -12.65
N ASP A 11 0.28 -6.57 -13.13
CA ASP A 11 -0.58 -7.75 -13.16
C ASP A 11 -0.57 -8.42 -11.78
N THR A 12 -1.76 -8.69 -11.24
CA THR A 12 -1.99 -9.38 -9.96
C THR A 12 -2.82 -10.63 -10.19
N ALA A 13 -3.00 -11.45 -9.15
CA ALA A 13 -3.86 -12.63 -9.24
C ALA A 13 -5.35 -12.28 -9.43
N THR A 14 -5.78 -11.07 -9.06
CA THR A 14 -7.17 -10.61 -9.15
C THR A 14 -7.44 -9.64 -10.30
N GLY A 15 -6.43 -9.34 -11.11
CA GLY A 15 -6.55 -8.47 -12.29
C GLY A 15 -5.44 -7.42 -12.38
N SER A 16 -5.56 -6.51 -13.33
CA SER A 16 -4.59 -5.42 -13.49
C SER A 16 -4.79 -4.36 -12.41
N MET A 17 -3.75 -4.13 -11.60
CA MET A 17 -3.72 -3.12 -10.55
C MET A 17 -2.96 -1.89 -11.03
N ARG A 18 -3.67 -0.76 -11.13
CA ARG A 18 -3.03 0.53 -11.40
C ARG A 18 -2.34 1.03 -10.13
N CYS A 19 -1.11 1.51 -10.29
CA CYS A 19 -0.31 2.12 -9.24
C CYS A 19 0.23 3.47 -9.70
N GLN A 20 0.47 4.38 -8.76
CA GLN A 20 1.25 5.59 -9.01
C GLN A 20 2.60 5.48 -8.32
N LEU A 21 3.67 5.62 -9.09
CA LEU A 21 5.03 5.68 -8.57
C LEU A 21 5.46 7.15 -8.45
N PHE A 22 5.89 7.56 -7.26
CA PHE A 22 6.55 8.82 -7.01
C PHE A 22 8.03 8.56 -6.72
N ARG A 23 8.93 9.34 -7.31
CA ARG A 23 10.37 9.14 -7.12
C ARG A 23 11.16 10.44 -7.27
N PRO A 24 12.36 10.53 -6.65
CA PRO A 24 13.35 11.53 -6.97
C PRO A 24 13.57 11.69 -8.48
N HIS A 25 13.56 12.93 -8.96
CA HIS A 25 13.91 13.23 -10.34
C HIS A 25 15.42 13.09 -10.52
N ASN A 26 15.80 12.26 -11.49
CA ASN A 26 17.11 12.25 -12.13
C ASN A 26 18.30 12.13 -11.18
N SER A 27 18.58 10.90 -10.77
CA SER A 27 19.79 10.61 -10.02
C SER A 27 20.34 9.24 -10.40
N ASN A 28 21.65 9.14 -10.59
CA ASN A 28 22.38 7.88 -10.67
C ASN A 28 22.43 7.14 -9.31
N LYS A 29 21.44 7.37 -8.43
CA LYS A 29 21.34 6.81 -7.08
C LYS A 29 20.26 5.75 -7.06
N ARG A 30 20.47 4.75 -6.21
CA ARG A 30 19.47 3.75 -5.87
C ARG A 30 18.80 4.14 -4.56
N TYR A 31 17.49 4.00 -4.48
CA TYR A 31 16.69 4.43 -3.35
C TYR A 31 15.99 3.24 -2.68
N PRO A 32 15.75 3.33 -1.35
CA PRO A 32 14.79 2.45 -0.70
C PRO A 32 13.38 2.75 -1.23
N ALA A 33 12.50 1.76 -1.15
CA ALA A 33 11.12 1.88 -1.57
C ALA A 33 10.15 1.91 -0.38
N ILE A 34 8.99 2.53 -0.56
CA ILE A 34 7.85 2.50 0.34
C ILE A 34 6.64 2.03 -0.47
N LEU A 35 6.03 0.94 -0.04
CA LEU A 35 4.67 0.57 -0.45
C LEU A 35 3.72 1.40 0.40
N PHE A 36 3.02 2.37 -0.22
CA PHE A 36 2.17 3.31 0.50
C PHE A 36 0.70 3.05 0.23
N TYR A 37 -0.01 2.51 1.22
CA TYR A 37 -1.41 2.13 1.12
C TYR A 37 -2.32 3.28 1.54
N SER A 38 -3.30 3.60 0.69
CA SER A 38 -4.28 4.64 0.97
C SER A 38 -5.34 4.20 1.98
N GLU A 39 -6.19 5.15 2.35
CA GLU A 39 -7.46 4.90 3.03
C GLU A 39 -8.46 4.22 2.05
N ILE A 40 -9.71 4.04 2.51
CA ILE A 40 -10.80 3.47 1.70
C ILE A 40 -11.17 4.30 0.46
N PHE A 41 -10.65 5.53 0.34
CA PHE A 41 -11.01 6.47 -0.73
C PHE A 41 -10.12 6.39 -1.97
N GLN A 42 -9.25 5.37 -2.06
CA GLN A 42 -8.24 5.20 -3.12
C GLN A 42 -7.19 6.33 -3.11
N ILE A 43 -6.61 6.66 -4.26
CA ILE A 43 -5.48 7.60 -4.40
C ILE A 43 -6.01 9.03 -4.49
N THR A 44 -6.46 9.57 -3.36
CA THR A 44 -6.90 10.97 -3.25
C THR A 44 -5.73 11.95 -3.32
N ALA A 45 -6.02 13.25 -3.51
CA ALA A 45 -4.97 14.27 -3.56
C ALA A 45 -4.09 14.34 -2.28
N PRO A 46 -4.62 14.21 -1.05
CA PRO A 46 -3.81 14.10 0.16
C PRO A 46 -2.86 12.88 0.17
N ILE A 47 -3.31 11.72 -0.33
CA ILE A 47 -2.46 10.53 -0.46
C ILE A 47 -1.34 10.79 -1.46
N ALA A 48 -1.66 11.27 -2.66
CA ALA A 48 -0.66 11.61 -3.68
C ALA A 48 0.36 12.66 -3.18
N ARG A 49 -0.10 13.67 -2.42
CA ARG A 49 0.78 14.67 -1.80
C ARG A 49 1.72 14.05 -0.76
N THR A 50 1.22 13.16 0.08
CA THR A 50 2.03 12.46 1.09
C THR A 50 3.08 11.58 0.42
N ALA A 51 2.71 10.87 -0.65
CA ALA A 51 3.63 10.08 -1.47
C ALA A 51 4.73 10.96 -2.10
N ALA A 52 4.36 12.11 -2.64
CA ALA A 52 5.31 13.08 -3.18
C ALA A 52 6.27 13.63 -2.11
N MET A 53 5.78 13.88 -0.89
CA MET A 53 6.62 14.30 0.23
C MET A 53 7.64 13.22 0.61
N MET A 54 7.20 11.96 0.72
CA MET A 54 8.09 10.82 0.96
C MET A 54 9.13 10.67 -0.16
N ALA A 55 8.72 10.78 -1.43
CA ALA A 55 9.66 10.76 -2.55
C ALA A 55 10.68 11.91 -2.47
N GLY A 56 10.26 13.09 -2.01
CA GLY A 56 11.13 14.25 -1.77
C GLY A 56 12.20 14.01 -0.70
N GLN A 57 12.01 13.02 0.17
CA GLN A 57 12.98 12.55 1.17
C GLN A 57 13.90 11.43 0.66
N GLY A 58 13.81 11.06 -0.62
CA GLY A 58 14.70 10.06 -1.23
C GLY A 58 14.16 8.63 -1.19
N PHE A 59 12.86 8.44 -1.40
CA PHE A 59 12.22 7.12 -1.50
C PHE A 59 11.57 6.90 -2.87
N LEU A 60 11.57 5.66 -3.36
CA LEU A 60 10.62 5.23 -4.38
C LEU A 60 9.30 4.95 -3.67
N VAL A 61 8.23 5.66 -3.99
CA VAL A 61 6.94 5.48 -3.29
C VAL A 61 5.93 4.94 -4.27
N LEU A 62 5.48 3.71 -4.05
CA LEU A 62 4.50 3.03 -4.88
C LEU A 62 3.15 3.01 -4.17
N VAL A 63 2.16 3.64 -4.78
CA VAL A 63 0.80 3.77 -4.24
C VAL A 63 -0.15 2.95 -5.11
N PRO A 64 -0.69 1.82 -4.64
CA PRO A 64 -1.67 1.03 -5.39
C PRO A 64 -3.08 1.59 -5.26
N GLU A 65 -3.92 1.34 -6.25
CA GLU A 65 -5.38 1.40 -6.07
C GLU A 65 -5.82 0.19 -5.24
N VAL A 66 -6.00 0.39 -3.93
CA VAL A 66 -6.17 -0.70 -2.94
C VAL A 66 -7.39 -1.60 -3.18
N PHE A 67 -8.37 -1.15 -3.98
CA PHE A 67 -9.52 -1.97 -4.39
C PHE A 67 -9.65 -2.05 -5.93
N HIS A 68 -8.52 -2.24 -6.63
CA HIS A 68 -8.45 -2.25 -8.10
C HIS A 68 -9.37 -3.27 -8.77
N GLU A 69 -9.64 -4.41 -8.15
CA GLU A 69 -10.54 -5.44 -8.70
C GLU A 69 -12.02 -5.13 -8.48
N LEU A 70 -12.34 -4.13 -7.65
CA LEU A 70 -13.72 -3.75 -7.30
C LEU A 70 -14.15 -2.40 -7.90
N ASN A 71 -13.24 -1.73 -8.61
CA ASN A 71 -13.46 -0.40 -9.15
C ASN A 71 -12.80 -0.25 -10.53
N ALA A 72 -13.30 0.68 -11.34
CA ALA A 72 -12.62 1.04 -12.59
C ALA A 72 -11.26 1.70 -12.27
N ALA A 73 -10.26 1.45 -13.11
CA ALA A 73 -8.93 2.05 -12.93
C ALA A 73 -8.99 3.59 -12.90
N GLY A 74 -8.32 4.20 -11.93
CA GLY A 74 -8.36 5.65 -11.69
C GLY A 74 -9.54 6.12 -10.82
N THR A 75 -10.30 5.20 -10.22
CA THR A 75 -11.38 5.57 -9.29
C THR A 75 -10.79 6.29 -8.07
N VAL A 76 -11.35 7.44 -7.74
CA VAL A 76 -11.11 8.17 -6.49
C VAL A 76 -12.47 8.44 -5.86
N LEU A 77 -12.66 7.98 -4.62
CA LEU A 77 -13.93 8.18 -3.92
C LEU A 77 -13.90 9.52 -3.17
N ALA A 78 -15.03 10.21 -3.15
CA ALA A 78 -15.15 11.48 -2.45
C ALA A 78 -15.19 11.29 -0.92
N TYR A 79 -14.78 12.33 -0.19
CA TYR A 79 -14.91 12.39 1.27
C TYR A 79 -16.34 12.80 1.67
N ASP A 80 -17.31 11.99 1.27
CA ASP A 80 -18.72 12.12 1.62
C ASP A 80 -19.28 10.75 2.05
N ASP A 81 -20.56 10.72 2.41
CA ASP A 81 -21.20 9.49 2.87
C ASP A 81 -21.24 8.42 1.78
N ALA A 82 -21.45 8.79 0.51
CA ALA A 82 -21.48 7.82 -0.58
C ALA A 82 -20.11 7.18 -0.83
N GLY A 83 -19.03 7.97 -0.82
CA GLY A 83 -17.67 7.48 -0.94
C GLY A 83 -17.24 6.64 0.26
N LYS A 84 -17.65 7.03 1.47
CA LYS A 84 -17.42 6.26 2.69
C LYS A 84 -18.16 4.91 2.65
N ASP A 85 -19.41 4.89 2.21
CA ASP A 85 -20.22 3.68 2.14
C ASP A 85 -19.65 2.72 1.08
N LYS A 86 -19.29 3.25 -0.12
CA LYS A 86 -18.63 2.47 -1.17
C LYS A 86 -17.28 1.92 -0.70
N GLY A 87 -16.44 2.76 -0.10
CA GLY A 87 -15.12 2.34 0.37
C GLY A 87 -15.17 1.29 1.48
N ASN A 88 -16.17 1.37 2.36
CA ASN A 88 -16.40 0.31 3.35
C ASN A 88 -16.93 -0.97 2.72
N ALA A 89 -17.85 -0.87 1.75
CA ALA A 89 -18.32 -2.04 1.00
C ALA A 89 -17.16 -2.76 0.31
N ASP A 90 -16.22 -2.01 -0.29
CA ASP A 90 -15.03 -2.58 -0.92
C ASP A 90 -14.09 -3.24 0.08
N LYS A 91 -13.84 -2.59 1.22
CA LYS A 91 -13.07 -3.17 2.34
C LYS A 91 -13.62 -4.52 2.76
N TRP A 92 -14.94 -4.67 2.81
CA TRP A 92 -15.60 -5.91 3.22
C TRP A 92 -15.73 -6.95 2.10
N ALA A 93 -15.55 -6.55 0.85
CA ALA A 93 -15.63 -7.44 -0.30
C ALA A 93 -14.27 -8.01 -0.73
N LYS A 94 -13.15 -7.32 -0.41
CA LYS A 94 -11.81 -7.76 -0.79
C LYS A 94 -11.14 -8.58 0.33
N PRO A 95 -10.74 -9.83 0.06
CA PRO A 95 -10.10 -10.66 1.08
C PRO A 95 -8.61 -10.32 1.29
N LEU A 96 -8.09 -10.62 2.49
CA LEU A 96 -6.69 -10.47 2.89
C LEU A 96 -5.72 -11.13 1.90
N SER A 97 -6.05 -12.32 1.41
CA SER A 97 -5.23 -13.04 0.42
C SER A 97 -5.04 -12.26 -0.90
N SER A 98 -5.99 -11.40 -1.29
CA SER A 98 -5.83 -10.56 -2.49
C SER A 98 -4.78 -9.48 -2.26
N TYR A 99 -4.80 -8.82 -1.09
CA TYR A 99 -3.78 -7.84 -0.72
C TYR A 99 -2.38 -8.45 -0.62
N ASP A 100 -2.26 -9.72 -0.20
CA ASP A 100 -0.99 -10.43 -0.21
C ASP A 100 -0.44 -10.59 -1.64
N SER A 101 -1.31 -10.90 -2.59
CA SER A 101 -0.94 -11.02 -4.00
C SER A 101 -0.55 -9.66 -4.62
N ASP A 102 -1.23 -8.59 -4.22
CA ASP A 102 -0.91 -7.22 -4.65
C ASP A 102 0.44 -6.77 -4.11
N ASN A 103 0.71 -7.07 -2.83
CA ASN A 103 2.00 -6.82 -2.20
C ASN A 103 3.13 -7.56 -2.94
N ALA A 104 2.93 -8.83 -3.28
CA ALA A 104 3.90 -9.61 -4.05
C ALA A 104 4.16 -9.03 -5.45
N ALA A 105 3.12 -8.54 -6.12
CA ALA A 105 3.25 -7.89 -7.44
C ALA A 105 4.07 -6.59 -7.36
N MET A 106 3.78 -5.73 -6.37
CA MET A 106 4.53 -4.51 -6.11
C MET A 106 6.00 -4.76 -5.77
N LEU A 107 6.28 -5.74 -4.90
CA LEU A 107 7.65 -6.13 -4.55
C LEU A 107 8.40 -6.67 -5.76
N SER A 108 7.75 -7.52 -6.57
CA SER A 108 8.34 -8.08 -7.79
C SER A 108 8.64 -7.00 -8.83
N TYR A 109 7.81 -5.96 -8.92
CA TYR A 109 8.07 -4.79 -9.75
C TYR A 109 9.31 -4.04 -9.27
N LEU A 110 9.41 -3.75 -7.96
CA LEU A 110 10.57 -3.03 -7.39
C LEU A 110 11.89 -3.76 -7.64
N GLN A 111 11.93 -5.08 -7.52
CA GLN A 111 13.15 -5.87 -7.75
C GLN A 111 13.69 -5.76 -9.19
N LYS A 112 12.83 -5.46 -10.16
CA LYS A 112 13.23 -5.27 -11.57
C LYS A 112 13.75 -3.87 -11.87
N ARG A 113 13.66 -2.93 -10.92
CA ARG A 113 14.07 -1.54 -11.12
C ARG A 113 15.57 -1.36 -10.87
N SER A 114 16.23 -0.65 -11.78
CA SER A 114 17.65 -0.31 -11.66
C SER A 114 17.93 0.74 -10.57
N ASP A 115 16.95 1.58 -10.25
CA ASP A 115 17.02 2.65 -9.24
C ASP A 115 16.53 2.21 -7.85
N PHE A 116 16.22 0.93 -7.65
CA PHE A 116 15.85 0.38 -6.35
C PHE A 116 17.07 -0.19 -5.63
N ASN A 117 17.29 0.13 -4.35
CA ASN A 117 18.47 -0.29 -3.59
C ASN A 117 18.34 -1.64 -2.87
N GLY A 118 17.17 -2.30 -2.94
CA GLY A 118 16.93 -3.57 -2.27
C GLY A 118 16.27 -3.48 -0.89
N LYS A 119 15.98 -2.28 -0.36
CA LYS A 119 15.30 -2.07 0.92
C LYS A 119 13.88 -1.55 0.73
N THR A 120 12.91 -2.24 1.30
CA THR A 120 11.49 -1.85 1.19
C THR A 120 10.91 -1.61 2.58
N GLY A 121 10.20 -0.50 2.75
CA GLY A 121 9.27 -0.29 3.83
C GLY A 121 7.82 -0.34 3.35
N ALA A 122 6.89 -0.43 4.30
CA ALA A 122 5.47 -0.22 4.06
C ALA A 122 4.98 0.94 4.91
N MET A 123 4.00 1.69 4.41
CA MET A 123 3.31 2.71 5.19
C MET A 123 1.85 2.74 4.77
N GLY A 124 0.97 3.12 5.68
CA GLY A 124 -0.39 3.42 5.28
C GLY A 124 -1.22 4.02 6.39
N VAL A 125 -2.41 4.48 5.99
CA VAL A 125 -3.33 5.28 6.81
C VAL A 125 -4.69 4.58 6.86
N CYS A 126 -5.33 4.54 8.04
CA CYS A 126 -6.63 3.89 8.25
C CYS A 126 -6.56 2.39 7.89
N ILE A 127 -7.36 1.90 6.93
CA ILE A 127 -7.19 0.55 6.38
C ILE A 127 -5.78 0.37 5.79
N GLY A 128 -5.20 1.39 5.17
CA GLY A 128 -3.83 1.35 4.70
C GLY A 128 -2.82 1.05 5.83
N GLY A 129 -3.10 1.46 7.06
CA GLY A 129 -2.29 1.10 8.22
C GLY A 129 -2.36 -0.41 8.53
N HIS A 130 -3.54 -1.01 8.40
CA HIS A 130 -3.72 -2.47 8.47
C HIS A 130 -2.94 -3.14 7.32
N LEU A 131 -3.07 -2.64 6.10
CA LEU A 131 -2.39 -3.22 4.94
C LEU A 131 -0.87 -3.09 5.02
N ALA A 132 -0.34 -2.01 5.61
CA ALA A 132 1.08 -1.85 5.87
C ALA A 132 1.59 -2.89 6.88
N PHE A 133 0.81 -3.14 7.95
CA PHE A 133 1.09 -4.23 8.88
C PHE A 133 1.06 -5.59 8.19
N ARG A 134 0.03 -5.86 7.37
CA ARG A 134 -0.08 -7.13 6.63
C ARG A 134 1.08 -7.30 5.64
N ALA A 135 1.50 -6.23 4.98
CA ALA A 135 2.63 -6.25 4.04
C ALA A 135 3.95 -6.66 4.72
N ALA A 136 4.12 -6.29 6.00
CA ALA A 136 5.28 -6.63 6.82
C ALA A 136 5.44 -8.13 7.11
N LEU A 137 4.41 -8.94 6.82
CA LEU A 137 4.51 -10.40 6.86
C LEU A 137 5.35 -10.97 5.72
N ASN A 138 5.57 -10.19 4.66
CA ASN A 138 6.52 -10.57 3.62
C ASN A 138 7.94 -10.19 4.07
N PRO A 139 8.90 -11.13 4.13
CA PRO A 139 10.27 -10.86 4.61
C PRO A 139 11.06 -9.87 3.75
N ALA A 140 10.58 -9.54 2.54
CA ALA A 140 11.16 -8.47 1.72
C ALA A 140 10.83 -7.06 2.25
N VAL A 141 9.84 -6.91 3.13
CA VAL A 141 9.51 -5.66 3.81
C VAL A 141 10.30 -5.57 5.10
N ASN A 142 11.14 -4.54 5.23
CA ASN A 142 12.09 -4.36 6.33
C ASN A 142 11.53 -3.53 7.49
N ALA A 143 10.56 -2.66 7.23
CA ALA A 143 9.89 -1.86 8.25
C ALA A 143 8.47 -1.49 7.81
N ALA A 144 7.55 -1.29 8.75
CA ALA A 144 6.21 -0.79 8.46
C ALA A 144 5.79 0.32 9.43
N CYS A 145 5.24 1.41 8.88
CA CYS A 145 4.62 2.50 9.64
C CYS A 145 3.10 2.48 9.46
N CYS A 146 2.39 2.13 10.52
CA CYS A 146 0.96 1.86 10.50
C CYS A 146 0.22 2.98 11.24
N LEU A 147 -0.40 3.89 10.48
CA LEU A 147 -1.12 5.03 11.04
C LEU A 147 -2.58 4.65 11.24
N TYR A 148 -3.00 4.62 12.52
CA TYR A 148 -4.35 4.30 12.98
C TYR A 148 -4.94 3.10 12.23
N ALA A 149 -4.25 1.96 12.33
CA ALA A 149 -4.54 0.73 11.58
C ALA A 149 -5.94 0.18 11.88
N THR A 150 -6.89 0.59 11.06
CA THR A 150 -8.32 0.28 11.23
C THR A 150 -8.55 -1.22 11.11
N ASP A 151 -9.42 -1.75 11.97
CA ASP A 151 -9.86 -3.15 11.94
C ASP A 151 -8.75 -4.21 12.12
N LEU A 152 -7.55 -3.82 12.53
CA LEU A 152 -6.47 -4.77 12.78
C LEU A 152 -6.80 -5.79 13.88
N HIS A 153 -7.54 -5.35 14.91
CA HIS A 153 -7.90 -6.16 16.08
C HIS A 153 -9.24 -6.89 15.95
N SER A 154 -10.07 -6.52 14.96
CA SER A 154 -11.49 -6.90 14.92
C SER A 154 -11.79 -8.11 14.04
N ASN A 155 -10.81 -8.59 13.25
CA ASN A 155 -10.95 -9.73 12.34
C ASN A 155 -12.13 -9.60 11.36
N THR A 156 -12.50 -8.37 11.03
CA THR A 156 -13.64 -8.05 10.18
C THR A 156 -13.32 -8.12 8.69
N LEU A 157 -12.04 -7.98 8.31
CA LEU A 157 -11.62 -8.15 6.93
C LEU A 157 -11.75 -9.65 6.54
N PRO A 158 -12.33 -9.97 5.37
CA PRO A 158 -12.45 -11.36 4.93
C PRO A 158 -11.07 -11.98 4.74
N ILE A 159 -10.86 -13.22 5.19
CA ILE A 159 -9.55 -13.87 5.08
C ILE A 159 -9.26 -14.41 3.68
N GLY A 160 -10.28 -14.82 2.93
CA GLY A 160 -10.09 -15.65 1.74
C GLY A 160 -9.37 -16.95 2.09
N SER A 161 -8.22 -17.21 1.47
CA SER A 161 -7.34 -18.34 1.81
C SER A 161 -6.24 -18.00 2.82
N ALA A 162 -6.20 -16.76 3.33
CA ALA A 162 -5.21 -16.31 4.30
C ALA A 162 -5.62 -16.61 5.75
N LYS A 163 -4.76 -16.24 6.69
CA LYS A 163 -5.10 -16.10 8.12
C LYS A 163 -5.43 -14.63 8.42
N GLN A 164 -6.04 -14.37 9.57
CA GLN A 164 -6.23 -13.00 10.04
C GLN A 164 -4.89 -12.31 10.30
N THR A 165 -4.82 -11.02 9.99
CA THR A 165 -3.56 -10.26 9.99
C THR A 165 -2.85 -10.27 11.35
N LEU A 166 -3.61 -10.03 12.43
CA LEU A 166 -3.03 -9.96 13.77
C LEU A 166 -2.60 -11.33 14.30
N ASP A 167 -3.26 -12.40 13.89
CA ASP A 167 -2.89 -13.78 14.27
C ASP A 167 -1.51 -14.15 13.69
N CYS A 168 -1.10 -13.52 12.59
CA CYS A 168 0.22 -13.71 12.00
C CYS A 168 1.29 -12.78 12.60
N ALA A 169 0.99 -11.92 13.57
CA ALA A 169 1.92 -10.89 14.04
C ALA A 169 3.30 -11.44 14.45
N SER A 170 3.34 -12.64 15.04
CA SER A 170 4.59 -13.32 15.43
C SER A 170 5.47 -13.76 14.25
N GLU A 171 4.92 -13.80 13.03
CA GLU A 171 5.63 -14.14 11.80
C GLU A 171 6.37 -12.91 11.21
N ILE A 172 6.09 -11.69 11.69
CA ILE A 172 6.70 -10.46 11.19
C ILE A 172 8.16 -10.34 11.65
N GLN A 173 9.06 -10.16 10.69
CA GLN A 173 10.49 -9.89 10.92
C GLN A 173 10.87 -8.41 10.75
N ALA A 174 9.94 -7.59 10.23
CA ALA A 174 10.12 -6.17 10.01
C ALA A 174 10.03 -5.36 11.32
N GLU A 175 10.68 -4.20 11.34
CA GLU A 175 10.45 -3.20 12.40
C GLU A 175 9.05 -2.58 12.26
N LEU A 176 8.26 -2.55 13.34
CA LEU A 176 6.90 -2.02 13.33
C LEU A 176 6.79 -0.72 14.12
N LEU A 177 6.30 0.33 13.47
CA LEU A 177 5.84 1.55 14.13
C LEU A 177 4.32 1.65 14.03
N MET A 178 3.64 1.62 15.18
CA MET A 178 2.20 1.79 15.29
C MET A 178 1.90 3.18 15.84
N ILE A 179 1.08 3.96 15.14
CA ILE A 179 0.64 5.29 15.61
C ILE A 179 -0.86 5.25 15.80
N TRP A 180 -1.34 5.49 17.02
CA TRP A 180 -2.76 5.54 17.37
C TRP A 180 -3.12 6.94 17.88
N GLY A 181 -4.39 7.33 17.69
CA GLY A 181 -4.96 8.57 18.21
C GLY A 181 -5.69 8.36 19.52
#